data_AF-A0A5S3QJD2-F1
#
_entry.id   AF-A0A5S3QJD2-F1
#
_cell.length_a   1.000
_cell.length_b   1.000
_cell.length_c   1.000
_cell.angle_alpha   90.00
_cell.angle_beta   90.00
_cell.angle_gamma   90.00
#
_symmetry.space_group_name_H-M   'P 1'
#
loop_
_entity.id
_entity.type
_entity.pdbx_description
1 polymer ?
#
loop_
_entity_poly.entity_id
_entity_poly.type
_entity_poly.pdbx_seq_one_letter_code
_entity_poly.pdbx_strand_id
1 'polypeptide(L)'
;MDQFSKDAYVEGKKVRRLIDSDEKLIVVMNIFEMINLDYEQFSYEIMQFYKRYNKSVPCFIKQVNKENMHFFGIYFIHGLLYE
;
A
#
# COMPACT_ATOMS: atom_id res chain seq x y z
N MET A 1 8.41 -6.78 -14.10
CA MET A 1 7.37 -6.13 -13.28
C MET A 1 6.42 -5.42 -14.24
N ASP A 2 5.13 -5.76 -14.23
CA ASP A 2 4.11 -5.07 -15.02
C ASP A 2 3.88 -3.63 -14.54
N GLN A 3 3.06 -2.85 -15.25
CA GLN A 3 2.86 -1.44 -14.91
C GLN A 3 2.19 -1.27 -13.53
N PHE A 4 1.20 -2.10 -13.21
CA PHE A 4 0.48 -2.07 -11.94
C PHE A 4 1.43 -2.28 -10.74
N SER A 5 2.29 -3.30 -10.82
CA SER A 5 3.25 -3.63 -9.77
C SER A 5 4.32 -2.53 -9.62
N LYS A 6 4.75 -1.92 -10.74
CA LYS A 6 5.67 -0.76 -10.72
C LYS A 6 5.03 0.44 -10.01
N ASP A 7 3.76 0.72 -10.30
CA ASP A 7 3.04 1.82 -9.67
C ASP A 7 2.87 1.60 -8.16
N ALA A 8 2.54 0.37 -7.74
CA ALA A 8 2.48 -0.01 -6.33
C ALA A 8 3.83 0.18 -5.62
N TYR A 9 4.92 -0.28 -6.22
CA TYR A 9 6.28 -0.09 -5.70
C TYR A 9 6.67 1.39 -5.58
N VAL A 10 6.44 2.18 -6.63
CA VAL A 10 6.73 3.61 -6.65
C VAL A 10 5.91 4.35 -5.59
N GLU A 11 4.65 3.99 -5.39
CA GLU A 11 3.82 4.59 -4.35
C GLU A 11 4.31 4.23 -2.94
N GLY A 12 4.70 2.97 -2.71
CA GLY A 12 5.35 2.55 -1.46
C GLY A 12 6.57 3.42 -1.14
N LYS A 13 7.42 3.72 -2.13
CA LYS A 13 8.56 4.64 -1.96
C LYS A 13 8.15 6.07 -1.62
N LYS A 14 7.03 6.56 -2.18
CA LYS A 14 6.53 7.90 -1.85
C LYS A 14 6.02 7.94 -0.41
N VAL A 15 5.31 6.90 0.03
CA VAL A 15 4.78 6.83 1.40
C VAL A 15 5.90 6.63 2.43
N ARG A 16 6.97 5.89 2.09
CA ARG A 16 8.20 5.77 2.90
C ARG A 16 8.78 7.12 3.32
N ARG A 17 8.69 8.13 2.45
CA ARG A 17 9.20 9.50 2.72
C ARG A 17 8.34 10.30 3.68
N LEU A 18 7.16 9.79 4.04
CA LEU A 18 6.18 10.46 4.90
C LEU A 18 6.11 9.83 6.30
N ILE A 19 6.79 8.70 6.50
CA ILE A 19 6.70 7.90 7.71
C ILE A 19 8.06 7.95 8.41
N ASP A 20 8.04 8.21 9.71
CA ASP A 20 9.23 8.21 10.53
C ASP A 20 9.87 6.81 10.57
N SER A 21 11.18 6.75 10.72
CA SER A 21 11.91 5.47 10.63
C SER A 21 11.40 4.43 11.63
N ASP A 22 11.00 4.89 12.81
CA ASP A 22 10.51 4.04 13.90
C ASP A 22 9.09 3.51 13.65
N GLU A 23 8.32 4.17 12.79
CA GLU A 23 6.95 3.78 12.42
C GLU A 23 6.89 2.88 11.18
N LYS A 24 7.99 2.76 10.42
CA LYS A 24 8.01 2.00 9.15
C LYS A 24 7.58 0.54 9.33
N LEU A 25 8.10 -0.13 10.36
CA LEU A 25 7.76 -1.53 10.64
C LEU A 25 6.27 -1.69 10.98
N ILE A 26 5.71 -0.75 11.74
CA ILE A 26 4.29 -0.73 12.10
C ILE A 26 3.44 -0.57 10.83
N VAL A 27 3.82 0.35 9.94
CA VAL A 27 3.10 0.53 8.66
C VAL A 27 3.18 -0.71 7.78
N VAL A 28 4.35 -1.35 7.69
CA VAL A 28 4.52 -2.60 6.95
C VAL A 28 3.62 -3.70 7.49
N MET A 29 3.57 -3.87 8.82
CA MET A 29 2.68 -4.83 9.47
C MET A 29 1.21 -4.53 9.18
N ASN A 30 0.79 -3.27 9.25
CA ASN A 30 -0.58 -2.86 8.95
C ASN A 30 -0.97 -3.18 7.50
N ILE A 31 -0.11 -2.86 6.53
CA ILE A 31 -0.38 -3.19 5.11
C ILE A 31 -0.41 -4.71 4.92
N PHE A 32 0.46 -5.46 5.61
CA PHE A 32 0.48 -6.91 5.55
C PHE A 32 -0.80 -7.53 6.13
N GLU A 33 -1.31 -6.98 7.23
CA GLU A 33 -2.60 -7.38 7.79
C GLU A 33 -3.74 -7.07 6.83
N MET A 34 -3.78 -5.85 6.25
CA MET A 34 -4.81 -5.43 5.29
C MET A 34 -4.92 -6.37 4.09
N ILE A 35 -3.80 -6.83 3.53
CA ILE A 35 -3.84 -7.72 2.35
C ILE A 35 -4.23 -9.16 2.68
N ASN A 36 -4.38 -9.52 3.96
CA ASN A 36 -4.92 -10.81 4.38
C ASN A 36 -6.42 -10.75 4.73
N LEU A 37 -7.03 -9.56 4.66
CA LEU A 37 -8.48 -9.37 4.84
C LEU A 37 -9.24 -9.79 3.56
N ASP A 38 -10.57 -9.83 3.65
CA ASP A 38 -11.37 -9.86 2.44
C ASP A 38 -11.26 -8.52 1.66
N TYR A 39 -11.66 -8.54 0.39
CA TYR A 39 -11.51 -7.37 -0.47
C TYR A 39 -12.30 -6.15 0.01
N GLU A 40 -13.49 -6.34 0.59
CA GLU A 40 -14.32 -5.22 1.05
C GLU A 40 -13.64 -4.51 2.22
N GLN A 41 -13.17 -5.29 3.20
CA GLN A 41 -12.40 -4.80 4.33
C GLN A 41 -11.09 -4.13 3.90
N PHE A 42 -10.32 -4.78 3.02
CA PHE A 42 -9.11 -4.18 2.45
C PHE A 42 -9.40 -2.84 1.77
N SER A 43 -10.46 -2.78 0.95
CA SER A 43 -10.81 -1.57 0.19
C SER A 43 -11.15 -0.41 1.11
N TYR A 44 -11.77 -0.70 2.27
CA TYR A 44 -12.05 0.27 3.29
C TYR A 44 -10.76 0.71 4.01
N GLU A 45 -9.96 -0.24 4.48
CA GLU A 45 -8.74 0.03 5.26
C GLU A 45 -7.68 0.80 4.46
N ILE A 46 -7.47 0.44 3.19
CA ILE A 46 -6.50 1.15 2.35
C ILE A 46 -6.90 2.61 2.11
N MET A 47 -8.21 2.89 2.03
CA MET A 47 -8.72 4.26 1.93
C MET A 47 -8.48 5.06 3.21
N GLN A 48 -8.65 4.44 4.39
CA GLN A 48 -8.35 5.07 5.67
C GLN A 48 -6.86 5.32 5.85
N PHE A 49 -6.02 4.38 5.40
CA PHE A 49 -4.56 4.54 5.36
C PHE A 49 -4.15 5.81 4.61
N TYR A 50 -4.63 6.02 3.38
CA TYR A 50 -4.28 7.23 2.61
C TYR A 50 -4.80 8.53 3.25
N LYS A 51 -5.99 8.49 3.89
CA LYS A 51 -6.50 9.62 4.66
C LYS A 51 -5.58 10.00 5.83
N ARG A 52 -5.04 9.01 6.55
CA ARG A 52 -4.13 9.23 7.69
C ARG A 52 -2.87 9.99 7.30
N TYR A 53 -2.32 9.71 6.12
CA TYR A 53 -1.12 10.39 5.61
C TYR A 53 -1.42 11.64 4.76
N ASN A 54 -2.66 12.16 4.84
CA ASN A 54 -3.15 13.33 4.09
C ASN A 54 -2.83 13.27 2.58
N LYS A 55 -2.95 12.07 2.00
CA LYS A 55 -2.63 11.79 0.60
C LYS A 55 -3.91 11.59 -0.19
N SER A 56 -3.95 12.18 -1.39
CA SER A 56 -4.93 11.78 -2.38
C SER A 56 -4.72 10.31 -2.73
N VAL A 57 -5.81 9.56 -2.78
CA VAL A 57 -5.76 8.14 -3.15
C VAL A 57 -5.31 8.05 -4.62
N PRO A 58 -4.17 7.41 -4.92
CA PRO A 58 -3.69 7.28 -6.29
C PRO A 58 -4.69 6.53 -7.18
N CYS A 59 -4.77 6.90 -8.46
CA CYS A 59 -5.73 6.30 -9.39
C CYS A 59 -5.57 4.77 -9.50
N PHE A 60 -4.33 4.26 -9.46
CA PHE A 60 -4.07 2.82 -9.56
C PHE A 60 -4.62 2.02 -8.36
N ILE A 61 -4.84 2.66 -7.19
CA ILE A 61 -5.50 1.98 -6.06
C ILE A 61 -6.93 1.59 -6.41
N LYS A 62 -7.61 2.36 -7.27
CA LYS A 62 -8.95 2.02 -7.78
C LYS A 62 -8.94 0.82 -8.73
N GLN A 63 -7.77 0.40 -9.20
CA GLN A 63 -7.59 -0.80 -10.02
C GLN A 63 -7.30 -2.05 -9.18
N VAL A 64 -7.12 -1.87 -7.86
CA VAL A 64 -6.97 -3.01 -6.95
C VAL A 64 -8.30 -3.72 -6.83
N ASN A 65 -8.28 -5.05 -6.97
CA ASN A 65 -9.41 -5.94 -6.88
C ASN A 65 -8.99 -7.23 -6.14
N LYS A 66 -9.93 -8.15 -5.95
CA LYS A 66 -9.68 -9.42 -5.24
C LYS A 66 -8.54 -10.26 -5.83
N GLU A 67 -8.29 -10.17 -7.13
CA GLU A 67 -7.27 -10.98 -7.81
C GLU A 67 -5.86 -10.41 -7.66
N ASN A 68 -5.73 -9.08 -7.55
CA ASN A 68 -4.44 -8.39 -7.56
C ASN A 68 -4.05 -7.71 -6.23
N MET A 69 -4.92 -7.76 -5.22
CA MET A 69 -4.72 -7.15 -3.89
C MET A 69 -3.42 -7.60 -3.20
N HIS A 70 -3.11 -8.91 -3.23
CA HIS A 70 -1.86 -9.42 -2.68
C HIS A 70 -0.64 -8.89 -3.41
N PHE A 71 -0.69 -8.82 -4.75
CA PHE A 71 0.40 -8.26 -5.55
C PHE A 71 0.61 -6.78 -5.22
N PHE A 72 -0.47 -6.00 -5.14
CA PHE A 72 -0.41 -4.62 -4.67
C PHE A 72 0.32 -4.51 -3.33
N GLY A 73 -0.12 -5.26 -2.31
CA GLY A 73 0.45 -5.20 -0.96
C GLY A 73 1.94 -5.53 -0.91
N ILE A 74 2.34 -6.62 -1.58
CA ILE A 74 3.73 -7.06 -1.60
C ILE A 74 4.64 -6.00 -2.25
N TYR A 75 4.27 -5.48 -3.43
CA TYR A 75 5.10 -4.47 -4.11
C TYR A 75 5.09 -3.13 -3.39
N PHE A 76 3.97 -2.74 -2.80
CA PHE A 76 3.87 -1.55 -1.95
C PHE A 76 4.79 -1.65 -0.73
N ILE A 77 4.75 -2.78 0.00
CA ILE A 77 5.67 -3.08 1.11
C ILE A 77 7.12 -3.08 0.64
N HIS A 78 7.41 -3.67 -0.52
CA HIS A 78 8.76 -3.67 -1.08
C HIS A 78 9.26 -2.24 -1.34
N GLY A 79 8.40 -1.34 -1.84
CA GLY A 79 8.71 0.07 -2.00
C GLY A 79 8.86 0.84 -0.67
N LEU A 80 8.13 0.44 0.36
CA LEU A 80 8.28 0.98 1.71
C LEU A 80 9.64 0.62 2.34
N LEU A 81 10.14 -0.58 2.08
CA LEU A 81 11.36 -1.11 2.70
C LEU A 81 12.63 -0.74 1.93
N TYR A 82 12.62 -0.76 0.60
CA TYR A 82 13.82 -0.66 -0.23
C TYR A 82 14.00 0.72 -0.90
N GLU A 83 15.24 1.23 -0.88
CA GLU A 83 15.67 2.47 -1.56
C GLU A 83 15.97 2.30 -3.04
#